data_AF-A0A7Y7BDR1-F1
#
_entry.id   AF-A0A7Y7BDR1-F1
#
_cell.length_a   1.000
_cell.length_b   1.000
_cell.length_c   1.000
_cell.angle_alpha   90.00
_cell.angle_beta   90.00
_cell.angle_gamma   90.00
#
_symmetry.space_group_name_H-M   'P 1'
#
loop_
_entity.id
_entity.type
_entity.pdbx_description
1 polymer ?
#
loop_
_entity_poly.entity_id
_entity_poly.type
_entity_poly.pdbx_seq_one_letter_code
_entity_poly.pdbx_strand_id
1 'polypeptide(L)' 'MKYRILSLLILLAWGCSSSDSLKEQVVYLKQADGNFDLYRSDVLGKWEERLTTNPGYDWQPNWNSN' A
#
# COMPACT_ATOMS: atom_id res chain seq x y z
N MET A 1 -18.80 41.56 -7.74
CA MET A 1 -19.27 40.17 -8.01
C MET A 1 -18.39 39.37 -8.99
N LYS A 2 -17.68 40.00 -9.94
CA LYS A 2 -16.94 39.29 -11.00
C LYS A 2 -15.70 38.50 -10.54
N TYR A 3 -15.04 38.90 -9.45
CA TYR A 3 -13.83 38.23 -8.96
C TYR A 3 -14.09 37.06 -7.98
N ARG A 4 -15.31 36.95 -7.44
CA ARG A 4 -15.68 35.89 -6.47
C ARG A 4 -15.69 34.49 -7.09
N ILE A 5 -16.08 34.39 -8.36
CA ILE A 5 -16.11 33.12 -9.11
C ILE A 5 -14.69 32.74 -9.55
N LEU A 6 -13.85 33.73 -9.90
CA LEU A 6 -12.47 33.51 -10.28
C LEU A 6 -11.60 33.01 -9.11
N SER A 7 -11.86 33.49 -7.89
CA SER A 7 -11.20 33.02 -6.66
C SER A 7 -11.56 31.57 -6.26
N LEU A 8 -12.76 31.08 -6.62
CA LEU A 8 -13.19 29.71 -6.33
C LEU A 8 -12.54 28.68 -7.27
N LEU A 9 -12.24 29.06 -8.52
CA LEU A 9 -11.60 28.18 -9.50
C LEU A 9 -10.12 27.92 -9.21
N ILE A 10 -9.43 28.89 -8.59
CA ILE A 10 -8.01 28.76 -8.23
C ILE A 10 -7.81 27.77 -7.06
N LEU A 11 -8.76 27.72 -6.11
CA LEU A 11 -8.72 26.78 -4.98
C LEU A 11 -8.97 25.32 -5.40
N LEU A 12 -9.79 25.09 -6.43
CA LEU A 12 -10.03 23.75 -6.99
C LEU A 12 -8.80 23.20 -7.72
N ALA A 13 -7.98 24.07 -8.33
CA ALA A 13 -6.77 23.67 -9.05
C ALA A 13 -5.61 23.28 -8.13
N TRP A 14 -5.63 23.70 -6.86
CA TRP A 14 -4.63 23.35 -5.84
C TRP A 14 -5.08 22.20 -4.93
N GLY A 15 -6.34 21.76 -5.10
CA GLY A 15 -7.00 20.79 -4.23
C GLY A 15 -6.71 19.33 -4.54
N CYS A 16 -5.67 19.00 -5.30
CA CYS A 16 -5.19 17.62 -5.40
C CYS A 16 -3.90 17.49 -4.60
N SER A 17 -4.04 17.32 -3.28
CA SER A 17 -2.98 16.75 -2.47
C SER A 17 -2.79 15.32 -2.97
N SER A 18 -1.70 15.08 -3.69
CA SER A 18 -1.23 13.72 -3.94
C SER A 18 -1.08 13.06 -2.58
N SER A 19 -1.86 12.01 -2.33
CA SER A 19 -1.74 11.20 -1.12
C SER A 19 -0.26 10.94 -0.88
N ASP A 20 0.26 11.42 0.25
CA ASP A 20 1.59 11.07 0.72
C ASP A 20 1.81 9.59 0.45
N SER A 21 2.91 9.29 -0.24
CA SER A 21 3.26 7.94 -0.66
C SER A 21 2.97 6.97 0.47
N LEU A 22 1.97 6.10 0.31
CA LEU A 22 1.70 5.05 1.28
C LEU A 22 2.92 4.13 1.29
N LYS A 23 3.87 4.43 2.17
CA LYS A 23 4.93 3.51 2.62
C LYS A 23 4.38 2.50 3.63
N GLU A 24 3.07 2.49 3.83
CA GLU A 24 2.40 1.50 4.64
C GLU A 24 2.33 0.20 3.86
N GLN A 25 3.02 -0.80 4.38
CA GLN A 25 3.06 -2.15 3.85
C GLN A 25 2.59 -3.10 4.93
N VAL A 26 1.93 -4.17 4.49
CA VAL A 26 1.52 -5.26 5.37
C VAL A 26 2.25 -6.52 4.94
N VAL A 27 2.67 -7.32 5.91
CA VAL A 27 3.13 -8.70 5.66
C VAL A 27 2.10 -9.64 6.23
N TYR A 28 1.70 -10.62 5.41
CA TYR A 28 0.62 -11.55 5.73
C TYR A 28 0.86 -12.92 5.09
N LEU A 29 0.14 -13.94 5.58
CA LEU A 29 0.20 -15.29 5.04
C LEU A 29 -0.81 -15.44 3.90
N LYS A 30 -0.43 -16.10 2.81
CA LYS A 30 -1.33 -16.45 1.71
C LYS A 30 -1.06 -17.86 1.23
N GLN A 31 -2.14 -18.59 0.94
CA GLN A 31 -2.09 -19.92 0.33
C GLN A 31 -2.45 -19.79 -1.15
N ALA A 32 -1.45 -19.72 -2.03
CA ALA A 32 -1.66 -19.66 -3.47
C ALA A 32 -1.50 -21.04 -4.13
N ASP A 33 -0.48 -21.81 -3.73
CA ASP A 33 -0.07 -23.05 -4.40
C ASP A 33 -0.13 -24.27 -3.47
N GLY A 34 -1.02 -24.26 -2.48
CA GLY A 34 -1.13 -25.33 -1.47
C GLY A 34 -0.12 -25.24 -0.33
N ASN A 35 0.84 -24.32 -0.40
CA ASN A 35 1.73 -23.91 0.69
C ASN A 35 1.36 -22.52 1.24
N PHE A 36 1.59 -22.30 2.53
CA PHE A 36 1.53 -20.96 3.13
C PHE A 36 2.90 -20.30 3.01
N ASP A 37 2.95 -19.21 2.27
CA ASP A 37 4.12 -18.35 2.16
C ASP A 37 3.80 -16.95 2.72
N LEU A 38 4.86 -16.20 3.02
CA LEU A 38 4.76 -14.80 3.41
C LEU A 38 4.67 -13.92 2.16
N TYR A 39 3.75 -12.97 2.19
CA TYR A 39 3.56 -11.97 1.15
C TYR A 39 3.63 -10.58 1.73
N ARG A 40 4.04 -9.62 0.91
CA ARG A 40 4.06 -8.19 1.21
C ARG A 40 3.19 -7.45 0.21
N SER A 41 2.39 -6.50 0.68
CA SER A 41 1.53 -5.68 -0.18
C SER A 41 1.41 -4.27 0.37
N ASP A 42 1.05 -3.31 -0.48
CA ASP A 42 0.57 -2.02 -0.01
C ASP A 42 -0.83 -2.16 0.62
N VAL A 43 -1.20 -1.20 1.48
CA VAL A 43 -2.48 -1.24 2.20
C VAL A 43 -3.72 -1.17 1.29
N LEU A 44 -3.58 -0.80 0.02
CA LEU A 44 -4.66 -0.77 -0.97
C LEU A 44 -4.68 -2.02 -1.88
N GLY A 45 -3.72 -2.94 -1.72
CA GLY A 45 -3.60 -4.13 -2.56
C GLY A 45 -3.25 -3.87 -4.02
N LYS A 46 -2.70 -2.69 -4.35
CA LYS A 46 -2.35 -2.32 -5.74
C LYS A 46 -1.09 -3.02 -6.25
N TRP A 47 -0.26 -3.50 -5.33
CA TRP A 47 0.97 -4.24 -5.57
C TRP A 47 1.15 -5.32 -4.50
N GLU A 48 1.71 -6.46 -4.90
CA GLU A 48 1.95 -7.62 -4.03
C GLU A 48 3.24 -8.35 -4.48
N GLU A 49 4.01 -8.84 -3.51
CA GLU A 49 5.23 -9.63 -3.70
C GLU A 49 5.25 -10.83 -2.77
N ARG A 50 5.66 -12.00 -3.29
CA ARG A 50 5.92 -13.22 -2.51
C ARG A 50 7.32 -13.14 -1.89
N LEU A 51 7.44 -13.27 -0.57
CA LEU A 51 8.69 -13.14 0.17
C LEU A 51 9.40 -14.48 0.43
N THR A 52 8.65 -15.58 0.48
CA THR A 52 9.20 -16.93 0.73
C THR A 52 8.72 -17.92 -0.33
N THR A 53 9.55 -18.94 -0.60
CA THR A 53 9.29 -19.94 -1.65
C THR A 53 9.72 -21.35 -1.23
N ASN A 54 9.85 -21.59 0.07
CA ASN A 54 10.31 -22.88 0.55
C ASN A 54 9.14 -23.90 0.61
N PRO A 55 9.42 -25.21 0.61
CA PRO A 55 8.36 -26.22 0.59
C PRO A 55 7.53 -26.34 1.89
N GLY A 56 7.97 -25.72 2.99
CA GLY A 56 7.30 -25.77 4.29
C GLY A 56 6.39 -24.56 4.52
N TYR A 57 5.50 -24.66 5.50
CA TYR A 57 4.64 -23.55 5.89
C TYR A 57 5.43 -22.44 6.61
N ASP A 58 5.31 -21.21 6.13
CA ASP A 58 5.82 -20.01 6.78
C ASP A 58 4.69 -19.27 7.51
N TRP A 59 4.72 -19.26 8.85
CA TRP A 59 3.58 -18.84 9.67
C TRP A 59 3.91 -17.80 10.75
N GLN A 60 5.19 -17.47 10.94
CA GLN A 60 5.64 -16.60 12.04
C GLN A 60 6.73 -15.63 11.57
N PRO A 61 6.36 -14.54 10.86
CA PRO A 61 7.33 -13.52 10.48
C PRO A 61 7.87 -12.81 11.73
N ASN A 62 9.15 -12.46 11.72
CA ASN A 62 9.78 -11.61 12.73
C ASN A 62 10.39 -10.39 12.04
N TRP A 63 10.09 -9.21 12.57
CA TRP A 63 10.66 -7.96 12.10
C TRP A 63 12.00 -7.72 12.77
N ASN A 64 13.06 -7.62 11.96
CA ASN A 64 14.30 -7.06 12.45
C ASN A 64 14.19 -5.53 12.54
N SER A 65 14.72 -4.93 13.61
CA SER A 65 14.66 -3.49 13.89
C SER A 65 15.88 -2.70 13.42
N ASN A 66 16.81 -3.32 12.69
CA ASN A 66 18.05 -2.67 12.23
C ASN A 66 17.82 -1.54 11.22
#